data_AF-A0A9E0W2M7-F1
#
_entry.id   AF-A0A9E0W2M7-F1
#
_cell.length_a   1.000
_cell.length_b   1.000
_cell.length_c   1.000
_cell.angle_alpha   90.00
_cell.angle_beta   90.00
_cell.angle_gamma   90.00
#
_symmetry.space_group_name_H-M   'P 1'
#
loop_
_entity.id
_entity.type
_entity.pdbx_description
1 polymer ?
#
loop_
_entity_poly.entity_id
_entity_poly.type
_entity_poly.pdbx_seq_one_letter_code
_entity_poly.pdbx_strand_id
1 'polypeptide(L)'
;MAAKKLNIKDKYRLLTRDLDWDFSYEDRKQAFPYEEFEGIKITDWNKWEDPFRLTMDSYWKYQAEKEKKLYAIFDAFSQNNGHLNVVDS
;
A
#
# COMPACT_ATOMS: atom_id res chain seq x y z
N MET A 1 -0.89 -32.89 14.22
CA MET A 1 0.33 -32.19 13.78
C MET A 1 0.23 -30.74 14.23
N ALA A 2 1.24 -30.19 14.90
CA ALA A 2 1.23 -28.77 15.28
C ALA A 2 1.25 -27.90 14.01
N ALA A 3 0.34 -26.92 13.92
CA ALA A 3 0.28 -26.02 12.76
C ALA A 3 1.61 -25.28 12.64
N LYS A 4 2.28 -25.44 11.50
CA LYS A 4 3.57 -24.77 11.23
C LYS A 4 3.30 -23.26 11.20
N LYS A 5 3.92 -22.52 12.12
CA LYS A 5 3.75 -21.07 12.22
C LYS A 5 4.28 -20.42 10.93
N LEU A 6 3.40 -19.72 10.20
CA LEU A 6 3.80 -19.03 8.97
C LEU A 6 4.78 -17.90 9.26
N ASN A 7 5.73 -17.70 8.35
CA ASN A 7 6.62 -16.55 8.36
C ASN A 7 5.83 -15.26 8.06
N ILE A 8 6.34 -14.10 8.46
CA ILE A 8 5.69 -12.79 8.24
C ILE A 8 5.48 -12.53 6.74
N LYS A 9 6.44 -12.92 5.89
CA LYS A 9 6.30 -12.82 4.43
C LYS A 9 5.13 -13.65 3.91
N ASP A 10 5.06 -14.91 4.32
CA ASP A 10 4.01 -15.82 3.84
C ASP A 10 2.64 -15.40 4.38
N LYS A 11 2.58 -14.93 5.64
CA LYS A 11 1.37 -14.37 6.23
C LYS A 11 0.88 -13.12 5.48
N TYR A 12 1.79 -12.22 5.08
CA TYR A 12 1.42 -11.04 4.30
C TYR A 12 0.92 -11.43 2.92
N ARG A 13 1.60 -12.38 2.24
CA ARG A 13 1.18 -12.91 0.94
C ARG A 13 -0.23 -13.50 0.98
N LEU A 14 -0.59 -14.22 2.05
CA LEU A 14 -1.94 -14.75 2.24
C LEU A 14 -3.00 -13.66 2.40
N LEU A 15 -2.64 -12.50 2.94
CA LEU A 15 -3.57 -11.39 3.18
C LEU A 15 -3.71 -10.45 1.97
N THR A 16 -2.91 -10.64 0.91
CA THR A 16 -2.91 -9.77 -0.26
C THR A 16 -3.02 -10.56 -1.56
N ARG A 17 -2.01 -11.37 -1.89
CA ARG A 17 -1.88 -12.04 -3.19
C ARG A 17 -2.66 -13.34 -3.29
N ASP A 18 -2.85 -14.04 -2.18
CA ASP A 18 -3.63 -15.30 -2.15
C ASP A 18 -5.15 -15.05 -2.14
N LEU A 19 -5.56 -13.77 -2.14
CA LEU A 19 -6.94 -13.37 -2.39
C LEU A 19 -7.29 -13.38 -3.88
N ASP A 20 -6.29 -13.51 -4.76
CA ASP A 20 -6.48 -13.59 -6.21
C ASP A 20 -7.03 -14.97 -6.61
N TRP A 21 -7.74 -15.04 -7.73
CA TRP A 21 -8.31 -16.29 -8.24
C TRP A 21 -8.25 -16.37 -9.77
N ASP A 22 -8.15 -17.58 -10.30
CA ASP A 22 -8.20 -17.80 -11.74
C ASP A 22 -9.62 -17.58 -12.27
N PHE A 23 -9.76 -16.76 -13.32
CA PHE A 23 -11.04 -16.49 -13.96
C PHE A 23 -11.56 -17.73 -14.67
N SER A 24 -12.79 -18.15 -14.34
CA SER A 24 -13.47 -19.29 -14.95
C SER A 24 -14.54 -18.91 -15.98
N TYR A 25 -15.04 -17.67 -15.94
CA TYR A 25 -16.17 -17.21 -16.76
C TYR A 25 -15.80 -16.13 -17.78
N GLU A 26 -14.65 -15.49 -17.62
CA GLU A 26 -14.16 -14.40 -18.47
C GLU A 26 -12.67 -14.63 -18.75
N ASP A 27 -12.18 -14.18 -19.91
CA ASP A 27 -10.76 -14.28 -20.24
C ASP A 27 -9.96 -13.22 -19.46
N ARG A 28 -8.80 -13.61 -18.91
CA ARG A 28 -7.92 -12.71 -18.14
C ARG A 28 -7.52 -11.46 -18.95
N LYS A 29 -7.43 -11.56 -20.28
CA LYS A 29 -7.13 -10.43 -21.17
C LYS A 29 -8.28 -9.43 -21.27
N GLN A 30 -9.52 -9.85 -21.05
CA GLN A 30 -10.66 -8.92 -20.96
C GLN A 30 -10.71 -8.24 -19.59
N ALA A 31 -10.33 -8.95 -18.53
CA ALA A 31 -10.23 -8.37 -17.18
C ALA A 31 -9.07 -7.36 -17.06
N PHE A 32 -7.93 -7.62 -17.72
CA PHE A 32 -6.73 -6.77 -17.69
C PHE A 32 -6.26 -6.38 -19.10
N PRO A 33 -7.00 -5.51 -19.81
CA PRO A 33 -6.75 -5.20 -21.23
C PRO A 33 -5.46 -4.41 -21.49
N TYR A 34 -4.90 -3.78 -20.45
CA TYR A 34 -3.75 -2.90 -20.57
C TYR A 34 -2.40 -3.59 -20.25
N GLU A 35 -2.37 -4.89 -19.96
CA GLU A 35 -1.11 -5.58 -19.62
C GLU A 35 -0.18 -5.80 -20.84
N GLU A 36 -0.71 -5.85 -22.07
CA GLU A 36 0.06 -6.22 -23.27
C GLU A 36 0.41 -5.05 -24.21
N PHE A 37 -0.24 -3.88 -24.06
CA PHE A 37 -0.09 -2.78 -25.03
C PHE A 37 1.30 -2.11 -24.99
N GLU A 38 1.97 -2.17 -23.83
CA GLU A 38 3.27 -1.52 -23.59
C GLU A 38 4.46 -2.35 -24.09
N GLY A 39 4.21 -3.56 -24.60
CA GLY A 39 5.26 -4.50 -25.02
C GLY A 39 6.04 -5.14 -23.85
N ILE A 40 5.65 -4.84 -22.61
CA ILE A 40 6.18 -5.46 -21.39
C ILE A 40 5.62 -6.88 -21.29
N LYS A 41 6.50 -7.89 -21.17
CA LYS A 41 6.11 -9.29 -21.00
C LYS A 41 6.42 -9.75 -19.59
N ILE A 42 5.38 -9.95 -18.80
CA ILE A 42 5.51 -10.48 -17.44
C ILE A 42 5.41 -12.00 -17.51
N THR A 43 6.52 -12.69 -17.24
CA THR A 43 6.63 -14.15 -17.39
C THR A 43 6.11 -14.92 -16.18
N ASP A 44 6.25 -14.35 -14.98
CA ASP A 44 5.77 -14.97 -13.74
C ASP A 44 5.46 -13.90 -12.69
N TRP A 45 4.18 -13.64 -12.50
CA TRP A 45 3.72 -12.71 -11.46
C TRP A 45 4.08 -13.21 -10.06
N ASN A 46 4.25 -14.52 -9.82
CA ASN A 46 4.56 -15.04 -8.48
C ASN A 46 5.94 -14.60 -7.96
N LYS A 47 6.83 -14.16 -8.84
CA LYS A 47 8.17 -13.66 -8.46
C LYS A 47 8.16 -12.22 -7.96
N TRP A 48 7.03 -11.53 -8.04
CA TRP A 48 6.90 -10.19 -7.48
C TRP A 48 7.07 -10.23 -5.94
N GLU A 49 8.07 -9.49 -5.46
CA GLU A 49 8.32 -9.27 -4.02
C GLU A 49 7.66 -7.97 -3.60
N ASP A 50 6.76 -8.04 -2.61
CA ASP A 50 6.13 -6.84 -2.06
C ASP A 50 7.20 -5.90 -1.47
N PRO A 51 7.34 -4.67 -1.99
CA PRO A 51 8.37 -3.73 -1.54
C PRO A 51 8.13 -3.25 -0.11
N PHE A 52 6.87 -3.23 0.32
CA PHE A 52 6.46 -2.90 1.68
C PHE A 52 5.44 -3.93 2.18
N ARG A 53 5.56 -4.32 3.46
CA ARG A 53 4.68 -5.30 4.11
C ARG A 53 3.88 -4.61 5.21
N LEU A 54 2.96 -3.73 4.80
CA LEU A 54 2.08 -2.96 5.68
C LEU A 54 0.66 -3.50 5.59
N THR A 55 0.16 -4.07 6.68
CA THR A 55 -1.26 -4.44 6.78
C THR A 55 -2.11 -3.18 6.95
N MET A 56 -3.40 -3.27 6.61
CA MET A 56 -4.30 -2.10 6.63
C MET A 56 -4.42 -1.47 8.03
N ASP A 57 -4.43 -2.29 9.09
CA ASP A 57 -4.43 -1.83 10.50
C ASP A 57 -3.16 -1.04 10.84
N SER A 58 -2.00 -1.50 10.37
CA SER A 58 -0.73 -0.83 10.60
C SER A 58 -0.66 0.47 9.81
N TYR A 59 -1.15 0.47 8.56
CA TYR A 59 -1.25 1.68 7.75
C TYR A 59 -2.11 2.75 8.44
N TRP A 60 -3.33 2.39 8.88
CA TRP A 60 -4.22 3.33 9.57
C TRP A 60 -3.60 3.87 10.85
N LYS A 61 -2.94 3.04 11.65
CA LYS A 61 -2.27 3.49 12.87
C LYS A 61 -1.19 4.53 12.58
N TYR A 62 -0.30 4.22 11.64
CA TYR A 62 0.80 5.14 11.31
C TYR A 62 0.31 6.43 10.64
N GLN A 63 -0.71 6.36 9.78
CA GLN A 63 -1.30 7.54 9.16
C GLN A 63 -1.99 8.43 10.18
N ALA A 64 -2.79 7.85 11.09
CA ALA A 64 -3.47 8.63 12.12
C ALA A 64 -2.49 9.38 13.04
N GLU A 65 -1.37 8.75 13.42
CA GLU A 65 -0.33 9.41 14.21
C GLU A 65 0.36 10.55 13.46
N LYS A 66 0.61 10.37 12.15
CA LYS A 66 1.19 11.41 11.29
C LYS A 66 0.24 12.59 11.12
N GLU A 67 -1.02 12.33 10.80
CA GLU A 67 -2.03 13.37 10.62
C GLU A 67 -2.28 14.15 11.90
N LYS A 68 -2.37 13.49 13.06
CA LYS A 68 -2.56 14.19 14.35
C LYS A 68 -1.44 15.19 14.64
N LYS A 69 -0.19 14.82 14.36
CA LYS A 69 0.96 15.73 14.52
C LYS A 69 0.91 16.86 13.50
N LEU A 70 0.58 16.57 12.25
CA LEU A 70 0.46 17.56 11.18
C LEU A 70 -0.59 18.62 11.51
N TYR A 71 -1.79 18.20 11.91
CA TYR A 71 -2.87 19.12 12.28
C TYR A 71 -2.54 19.93 13.53
N ALA A 72 -1.92 19.33 14.55
CA ALA A 72 -1.47 20.07 15.72
C ALA A 72 -0.46 21.19 15.36
N ILE A 73 0.42 20.94 14.38
CA ILE A 73 1.36 21.95 13.87
C ILE A 73 0.61 23.02 13.06
N PHE A 74 -0.35 22.64 12.22
CA PHE A 74 -1.15 23.61 11.46
C PHE A 74 -2.01 24.52 12.34
N ASP A 75 -2.60 23.97 13.41
CA ASP A 75 -3.34 24.75 14.38
C ASP A 75 -2.40 25.71 15.12
N ALA A 76 -1.23 25.25 15.57
CA ALA A 76 -0.23 26.10 16.21
C ALA A 76 0.33 27.17 15.26
N PHE A 77 0.54 26.83 13.98
CA PHE A 77 0.98 27.76 12.94
C PHE A 77 -0.07 28.84 12.69
N SER A 78 -1.34 28.45 12.58
CA SER A 78 -2.47 29.38 12.43
C SER A 78 -2.64 30.28 13.66
N GLN A 79 -2.57 29.71 14.87
CA GLN A 79 -2.69 30.47 16.12
C GLN A 79 -1.59 31.52 16.30
N ASN A 80 -0.36 31.21 15.86
CA ASN A 80 0.79 32.11 16.02
C ASN A 80 0.99 33.05 14.83
N ASN A 81 0.01 33.18 13.92
CA ASN A 81 0.15 33.92 12.66
C ASN A 81 1.46 33.58 11.92
N GLY A 82 1.79 32.28 11.85
CA GLY A 82 3.09 31.80 11.37
C GLY A 82 3.44 32.22 9.94
N HIS A 83 2.44 32.60 9.14
CA HIS A 83 2.63 33.18 7.82
C HIS A 83 3.42 34.50 7.84
N LEU A 84 3.39 35.26 8.94
CA LEU A 84 4.17 36.50 9.11
C LEU A 84 5.66 36.25 9.36
N ASN A 85 6.03 35.03 9.79
CA ASN A 85 7.40 34.63 10.08
C ASN A 85 8.06 33.91 8.89
N VAL A 86 7.36 33.81 7.74
CA VAL A 86 7.94 33.28 6.51
C VAL A 86 8.83 34.35 5.91
N VAL A 87 10.12 34.03 5.76
CA VAL A 87 11.11 34.94 5.17
C VAL A 87 10.98 34.89 3.66
N ASP A 88 10.92 36.05 3.01
CA ASP A 88 11.08 36.15 1.56
C ASP A 88 12.58 36.09 1.23
N SER A 89 12.95 35.25 0.26
CA SER A 89 14.34 35.03 -0.16
C SER A 89 14.66 35.76 -1.44
#